data_AF-A0A560WIL4-F1
#
_entry.id   AF-A0A560WIL4-F1
#
_cell.length_a   1.000
_cell.length_b   1.000
_cell.length_c   1.000
_cell.angle_alpha   90.00
_cell.angle_beta   90.00
_cell.angle_gamma   90.00
#
_symmetry.space_group_name_H-M   'P 1'
#
loop_
_entity.id
_entity.type
_entity.pdbx_description
1 polymer ?
#
loop_
_entity_poly.entity_id
_entity_poly.type
_entity_poly.pdbx_seq_one_letter_code
_entity_poly.pdbx_strand_id
1 'polypeptide(L)' 'MLALTGTTRLWEPRRLRLRLFTAAGQLVTTGRRRILHLARHWPWAGVITQALNQLALLPNPD' A
#
# COMPACT_ATOMS: atom_id res chain seq x y z
N MET A 1 2.92 4.54 -11.54
CA MET A 1 2.70 5.15 -10.20
C MET A 1 1.26 5.68 -10.11
N LEU A 2 0.24 4.80 -10.15
CA LEU A 2 -1.14 5.21 -10.46
C LEU A 2 -2.20 4.90 -9.39
N ALA A 3 -1.80 4.47 -8.18
CA ALA A 3 -2.76 4.08 -7.12
C ALA A 3 -2.72 4.95 -5.86
N LEU A 4 -1.98 6.06 -5.88
CA LEU A 4 -1.81 6.95 -4.74
C LEU A 4 -2.52 8.29 -5.05
N THR A 5 -3.85 8.27 -5.02
CA THR A 5 -4.68 9.46 -5.24
C THR A 5 -4.76 10.30 -3.94
N GLY A 6 -4.40 11.59 -4.02
CA GLY A 6 -4.44 12.55 -2.89
C GLY A 6 -3.06 13.03 -2.42
N THR A 7 -2.92 13.38 -1.14
CA THR A 7 -1.70 13.93 -0.48
C THR A 7 -0.46 13.04 -0.65
N THR A 8 -0.66 11.75 -0.93
CA THR A 8 0.39 10.77 -1.26
C THR A 8 1.02 10.95 -2.64
N ARG A 9 0.37 11.69 -3.56
CA ARG A 9 0.94 12.04 -4.87
C ARG A 9 2.06 13.06 -4.77
N LEU A 10 2.09 13.84 -3.68
CA LEU A 10 3.14 14.82 -3.37
C LEU A 10 4.38 14.18 -2.72
N TRP A 11 4.33 12.89 -2.41
CA TRP A 11 5.45 12.21 -1.79
C TRP A 11 6.44 11.77 -2.87
N GLU A 12 7.70 12.21 -2.74
CA GLU A 12 8.77 11.74 -3.62
C GLU A 12 8.78 10.21 -3.69
N PRO A 13 8.92 9.61 -4.90
CA PRO A 13 8.89 8.16 -5.10
C PRO A 13 9.86 7.41 -4.19
N ARG A 14 11.00 8.05 -3.89
CA ARG A 14 12.04 7.52 -3.00
C ARG A 14 11.59 7.44 -1.55
N ARG A 15 10.91 8.48 -1.03
CA ARG A 15 10.32 8.46 0.32
C ARG A 15 9.19 7.46 0.39
N LEU A 16 8.40 7.34 -0.67
CA LEU A 16 7.31 6.38 -0.72
C LEU A 16 7.81 4.93 -0.70
N ARG A 17 8.84 4.60 -1.51
CA ARG A 17 9.50 3.30 -1.47
C ARG A 17 10.06 3.01 -0.09
N LEU A 18 10.83 3.94 0.48
CA LEU A 18 11.38 3.75 1.81
C LEU A 18 10.27 3.43 2.79
N ARG A 19 9.22 4.25 2.88
CA ARG A 19 8.10 4.04 3.81
C ARG A 19 7.33 2.74 3.57
N LEU A 20 7.15 2.33 2.31
CA LEU A 20 6.47 1.09 1.96
C LEU A 20 7.31 -0.14 2.34
N PHE A 21 8.63 -0.08 2.12
CA PHE A 21 9.56 -1.18 2.37
C PHE A 21 10.11 -1.21 3.81
N THR A 22 10.05 -0.10 4.54
CA THR A 22 10.40 -0.03 5.97
C THR A 22 9.19 -0.24 6.88
N ALA A 23 8.00 -0.37 6.30
CA ALA A 23 6.81 -0.74 7.07
C ALA A 23 7.03 -2.09 7.71
N ALA A 24 6.97 -2.14 9.04
CA ALA A 24 6.84 -3.40 9.75
C ALA A 24 5.47 -4.00 9.39
N GLY A 25 5.50 -4.90 8.43
CA GLY A 25 4.32 -5.60 7.95
C GLY A 25 4.67 -6.99 7.49
N GLN A 26 3.78 -7.93 7.76
CA GLN A 26 3.92 -9.31 7.31
C GLN A 26 3.07 -9.49 6.06
N LEU A 27 3.71 -9.89 4.96
CA LEU A 27 2.98 -10.33 3.77
C LEU A 27 2.81 -11.85 3.86
N VAL A 28 1.58 -12.29 4.11
CA VAL A 28 1.20 -13.70 4.18
C VAL A 28 0.57 -14.10 2.86
N THR A 29 1.19 -15.02 2.13
CA THR A 29 0.63 -15.61 0.92
C THR A 29 -0.06 -16.93 1.26
N THR A 30 -1.39 -16.93 1.28
CA THR A 30 -2.20 -18.15 1.33
C THR A 30 -2.58 -18.54 -0.10
N GLY A 31 -2.81 -19.82 -0.40
CA GLY A 31 -2.87 -20.35 -1.78
C GLY A 31 -3.52 -19.46 -2.86
N ARG A 32 -4.68 -18.83 -2.59
CA ARG A 32 -5.33 -17.88 -3.52
C ARG A 32 -5.40 -16.44 -3.01
N ARG A 33 -4.93 -16.15 -1.80
CA ARG A 33 -5.07 -14.83 -1.17
C ARG A 33 -3.75 -14.34 -0.61
N ARG A 34 -3.36 -13.13 -0.99
CA ARG A 34 -2.23 -12.41 -0.39
C ARG A 34 -2.80 -11.47 0.68
N ILE A 35 -2.38 -11.65 1.92
CA ILE A 35 -2.83 -10.89 3.08
C ILE A 35 -1.66 -10.06 3.56
N LEU A 36 -1.83 -8.73 3.61
CA LEU A 36 -0.83 -7.82 4.15
C LEU A 36 -1.25 -7.41 5.56
N HIS A 37 -0.52 -7.87 6.58
CA HIS A 37 -0.67 -7.43 7.95
C HIS A 37 0.24 -6.23 8.19
N LEU A 38 -0.34 -5.04 8.34
CA LEU A 38 0.38 -3.83 8.74
C LEU A 38 0.21 -3.60 10.24
N ALA A 39 1.26 -3.15 10.90
CA ALA A 39 1.18 -2.74 12.30
C ALA A 39 0.15 -1.60 12.48
N ARG A 40 -0.92 -1.86 13.24
CA ARG A 40 -2.05 -0.93 13.42
C ARG A 40 -1.65 0.43 14.02
N HIS A 41 -0.60 0.46 14.84
CA HIS A 41 -0.09 1.66 15.49
C HIS A 41 0.72 2.58 14.55
N TRP A 42 0.99 2.13 13.33
CA TRP A 42 1.85 2.85 12.41
C TRP A 42 1.07 3.97 11.71
N PRO A 43 1.58 5.22 11.71
CA PRO A 43 0.82 6.40 11.30
C PRO A 43 0.39 6.39 9.83
N TRP A 44 1.00 5.54 9.00
CA TRP A 44 0.70 5.44 7.57
C TRP A 44 0.02 4.12 7.17
N ALA A 45 -0.28 3.24 8.13
CA ALA A 45 -0.94 1.96 7.86
C ALA A 45 -2.28 2.17 7.12
N GLY A 46 -3.09 3.13 7.59
CA GLY A 46 -4.36 3.47 6.94
C GLY A 46 -4.20 4.00 5.51
N VAL A 47 -3.17 4.83 5.26
CA VAL A 47 -2.88 5.38 3.93
C VAL A 47 -2.48 4.27 2.95
N ILE A 48 -1.64 3.32 3.39
CA ILE A 48 -1.22 2.18 2.57
C ILE A 48 -2.42 1.27 2.27
N THR A 49 -3.24 0.95 3.29
CA THR A 49 -4.46 0.14 3.09
C THR A 49 -5.44 0.82 2.14
N GLN A 50 -5.64 2.13 2.26
CA GLN A 50 -6.52 2.88 1.38
C GLN A 50 -6.01 2.86 -0.07
N ALA A 51 -4.71 3.10 -0.28
CA ALA A 51 -4.11 3.05 -1.62
C ALA A 51 -4.21 1.65 -2.25
N LEU A 52 -4.02 0.59 -1.47
CA LEU A 52 -4.18 -0.79 -1.94
C LEU A 52 -5.64 -1.11 -2.28
N ASN A 53 -6.59 -0.64 -1.48
CA ASN A 53 -8.01 -0.78 -1.80
C ASN A 53 -8.38 -0.03 -3.09
N GLN A 54 -7.84 1.17 -3.29
CA GLN A 54 -8.03 1.90 -4.54
C GLN A 54 -7.41 1.18 -5.74
N LEU A 55 -6.22 0.59 -5.59
CA LEU A 55 -5.61 -0.26 -6.62
C LEU A 55 -6.50 -1.48 -6.94
N ALA A 56 -7.05 -2.13 -5.92
CA ALA A 56 -7.91 -3.30 -6.11
C ALA A 56 -9.23 -2.97 -6.79
N LEU A 57 -9.68 -1.71 -6.72
CA LEU A 57 -10.85 -1.20 -7.43
C LEU A 57 -10.55 -0.79 -8.88
N LEU A 58 -9.29 -0.59 -9.25
CA LEU A 58 -8.94 -0.28 -10.62
C LEU A 58 -9.11 -1.55 -11.48
N PRO A 59 -9.83 -1.46 -12.61
CA PRO A 59 -9.88 -2.55 -13.57
C PRO A 59 -8.46 -2.83 -14.05
N ASN A 60 -8.12 -4.11 -14.12
CA ASN A 60 -6.83 -4.54 -14.62
C ASN A 60 -6.72 -4.02 -16.07
N PRO A 61 -5.66 -3.28 -16.44
CA PRO A 61 -5.50 -2.85 -17.82
C PRO A 61 -5.34 -4.10 -18.69
N ASP A 62 -6.14 -4.19 -19.74
CA ASP A 62 -6.03 -5.20 -20.81
C ASP A 62 -4.63 -5.17 -21.47
#